data_AF-A0A1G2E110-F1
#
_entry.id   AF-A0A1G2E110-F1
#
_cell.length_a   1.000
_cell.length_b   1.000
_cell.length_c   1.000
_cell.angle_alpha   90.00
_cell.angle_beta   90.00
_cell.angle_gamma   90.00
#
_symmetry.space_group_name_H-M   'P 1'
#
loop_
_entity.id
_entity.type
_entity.pdbx_description
1 polymer ?
#
loop_
_entity_poly.entity_id
_entity_poly.type
_entity_poly.pdbx_seq_one_letter_code
_entity_poly.pdbx_strand_id
1 'polypeptide(L)'
;MVSVDFDMFSDKKNLRNLLRKVEIIFKNYKISIVINDQDQLSVRVNGIKIDFVRYPFSPILGFINFEGVNILKVAEITAMKAQTLGRRPVLKDYIDLYFILREKYIDLNGTIDIAEKKYKDEFNGRLFLEQLIYLRDVGKITCVPTR
;
A
#
# COMPACT_ATOMS: atom_id res chain seq x y z
N MET A 1 7.14 12.09 -13.46
CA MET A 1 7.69 10.71 -13.40
C MET A 1 6.72 9.88 -12.59
N VAL A 2 5.96 8.99 -13.23
CA VAL A 2 5.08 8.05 -12.52
C VAL A 2 5.98 7.00 -11.91
N SER A 3 5.99 6.87 -10.58
CA SER A 3 6.67 5.75 -9.92
C SER A 3 5.85 4.49 -10.20
N VAL A 4 6.39 3.59 -11.01
CA VAL A 4 5.77 2.29 -11.29
C VAL A 4 6.38 1.30 -10.30
N ASP A 5 5.71 1.11 -9.18
CA ASP A 5 6.06 0.13 -8.16
C ASP A 5 4.88 -0.84 -8.00
N PHE A 6 5.18 -2.13 -7.84
CA PHE A 6 4.16 -3.15 -7.59
C PHE A 6 4.28 -3.68 -6.16
N ASP A 7 3.25 -3.44 -5.36
CA ASP A 7 3.15 -3.96 -3.99
C ASP A 7 2.15 -5.12 -3.96
N MET A 8 2.65 -6.33 -3.70
CA MET A 8 1.89 -7.58 -3.63
C MET A 8 1.80 -8.04 -2.18
N PHE A 9 0.57 -8.17 -1.67
CA PHE A 9 0.32 -8.49 -0.26
C PHE A 9 -0.23 -9.91 -0.10
N SER A 10 0.24 -10.64 0.92
CA SER A 10 -0.28 -11.97 1.26
C SER A 10 -0.23 -12.24 2.76
N ASP A 11 -1.20 -12.99 3.28
CA ASP A 11 -1.21 -13.48 4.67
C ASP A 11 -0.30 -14.69 4.89
N LYS A 12 0.22 -15.30 3.81
CA LYS A 12 1.06 -16.49 3.86
C LYS A 12 2.38 -16.20 4.56
N LYS A 13 2.75 -17.11 5.45
CA LYS A 13 4.05 -17.09 6.13
C LYS A 13 5.16 -17.56 5.19
N ASN A 14 6.36 -17.01 5.37
CA ASN A 14 7.62 -17.43 4.74
C ASN A 14 7.70 -17.19 3.23
N LEU A 15 8.14 -15.99 2.86
CA LEU A 15 8.36 -15.58 1.47
C LEU A 15 9.69 -16.05 0.85
N ARG A 16 10.53 -16.82 1.58
CA ARG A 16 11.88 -17.21 1.11
C ARG A 16 11.88 -17.96 -0.21
N ASN A 17 10.84 -18.74 -0.48
CA ASN A 17 10.73 -19.53 -1.71
C ASN A 17 10.29 -18.68 -2.93
N LEU A 18 9.95 -17.42 -2.72
CA LEU A 18 9.43 -16.55 -3.78
C LEU A 18 10.55 -16.00 -4.66
N LEU A 19 11.75 -15.78 -4.11
CA LEU A 19 12.91 -15.31 -4.87
C LEU A 19 13.23 -16.25 -6.03
N ARG A 20 13.28 -17.56 -5.79
CA ARG A 20 13.53 -18.56 -6.82
C ARG A 20 12.49 -18.50 -7.95
N LYS A 21 11.22 -18.22 -7.62
CA LYS A 21 10.16 -18.07 -8.64
C LYS A 21 10.38 -16.82 -9.48
N VAL A 22 10.73 -15.71 -8.84
CA VAL A 22 11.06 -14.45 -9.52
C VAL A 22 12.23 -14.67 -10.48
N GLU A 23 13.30 -15.33 -10.04
CA GLU A 23 14.48 -15.63 -10.88
C GLU A 23 14.13 -16.49 -12.10
N ILE A 24 13.22 -17.46 -11.96
CA ILE A 24 12.78 -18.30 -13.08
C ILE A 24 11.91 -17.52 -14.07
N ILE A 25 10.93 -16.77 -13.57
CA ILE A 25 9.96 -16.02 -14.40
C ILE A 25 10.67 -14.88 -15.14
N PHE A 26 11.55 -14.16 -14.45
CA PHE A 26 12.25 -12.99 -14.97
C PHE A 26 13.69 -13.29 -15.39
N LYS A 27 14.02 -14.55 -15.72
CA LYS A 27 15.38 -14.99 -16.06
C LYS A 27 16.09 -14.18 -17.15
N ASN A 28 15.32 -13.53 -18.04
CA ASN A 28 15.84 -12.71 -19.14
C ASN A 28 16.03 -11.23 -18.77
N TYR A 29 15.75 -10.85 -17.52
CA TYR A 29 15.84 -9.48 -17.04
C TYR A 29 16.92 -9.37 -15.96
N LYS A 30 17.50 -8.17 -15.83
CA LYS A 30 18.40 -7.87 -14.70
C LYS A 30 17.58 -7.82 -13.42
N ILE A 31 17.87 -8.74 -12.50
CA ILE A 31 17.25 -8.80 -11.18
C ILE A 31 18.28 -8.29 -10.16
N SER A 32 17.84 -7.42 -9.25
CA SER A 32 18.62 -7.05 -8.06
C SER A 32 17.74 -7.20 -6.83
N ILE A 33 18.29 -7.81 -5.78
CA ILE A 33 17.59 -8.04 -4.53
C ILE A 33 17.81 -6.82 -3.64
N VAL A 34 16.72 -6.29 -3.09
CA VAL A 34 16.73 -5.14 -2.16
C VAL A 34 16.51 -5.63 -0.72
N ILE A 35 15.51 -6.49 -0.52
CA ILE A 35 15.18 -7.11 0.77
C ILE A 35 14.83 -8.58 0.51
N ASN A 36 15.27 -9.49 1.38
CA ASN A 36 14.89 -10.90 1.31
C ASN A 36 14.88 -11.51 2.72
N ASP A 37 13.74 -11.40 3.40
CA ASP A 37 13.52 -11.95 4.73
C ASP A 37 12.23 -12.81 4.78
N GLN A 38 11.73 -13.12 5.98
CA GLN A 38 10.56 -14.00 6.16
C GLN A 38 9.22 -13.31 5.84
N ASP A 39 9.16 -11.99 6.02
CA ASP A 39 7.96 -11.17 5.91
C ASP A 39 7.99 -10.28 4.65
N GLN A 40 9.15 -10.07 4.03
CA GLN A 40 9.27 -9.25 2.83
C GLN A 40 10.32 -9.79 1.84
N LEU A 41 9.96 -9.78 0.56
CA LEU A 41 10.89 -9.87 -0.57
C LEU A 41 10.71 -8.65 -1.45
N SER A 42 11.75 -7.83 -1.56
CA SER A 42 11.80 -6.67 -2.46
C SER A 42 12.87 -6.90 -3.51
N VAL A 43 12.50 -6.82 -4.77
CA VAL A 43 13.41 -6.95 -5.91
C VAL A 43 13.23 -5.78 -6.85
N ARG A 44 14.27 -5.47 -7.63
CA ARG A 44 14.13 -4.66 -8.85
C ARG A 44 14.37 -5.54 -10.06
N VAL A 45 13.38 -5.58 -10.95
CA VAL A 45 13.46 -6.26 -12.24
C VAL A 45 13.53 -5.18 -13.31
N ASN A 46 14.65 -5.11 -14.04
CA ASN A 46 14.91 -4.07 -15.04
C ASN A 46 14.66 -2.63 -14.52
N GLY A 47 15.01 -2.37 -13.25
CA GLY A 47 14.83 -1.08 -12.57
C GLY A 47 13.46 -0.86 -11.89
N ILE A 48 12.43 -1.64 -12.26
CA ILE A 48 11.08 -1.57 -11.68
C ILE A 48 11.07 -2.30 -10.34
N LYS A 49 10.55 -1.65 -9.29
CA LYS A 49 10.48 -2.24 -7.95
C LYS A 49 9.23 -3.12 -7.84
N ILE A 50 9.45 -4.32 -7.29
CA ILE A 50 8.38 -5.27 -6.97
C ILE A 50 8.58 -5.71 -5.52
N ASP A 51 7.58 -5.45 -4.71
CA ASP A 51 7.55 -5.83 -3.30
C ASP A 51 6.52 -6.94 -3.09
N PHE A 52 6.95 -8.00 -2.42
CA PHE A 52 6.08 -9.02 -1.86
C PHE A 52 6.14 -8.87 -0.36
N VAL A 53 5.02 -8.52 0.25
CA VAL A 53 4.94 -8.16 1.66
C VAL A 53 3.92 -9.06 2.35
N ARG A 54 4.32 -9.64 3.47
CA ARG A 54 3.39 -10.34 4.35
C ARG A 54 2.49 -9.32 5.02
N TYR A 55 1.20 -9.46 4.81
CA TYR A 55 0.17 -8.59 5.35
C TYR A 55 -0.85 -9.44 6.10
N PRO A 56 -0.83 -9.43 7.46
CA PRO A 56 -1.66 -10.31 8.28
C PRO A 56 -3.13 -9.87 8.38
N PHE A 57 -3.64 -9.14 7.38
CA PHE A 57 -5.04 -8.70 7.34
C PHE A 57 -5.65 -9.06 6.00
N SER A 58 -6.49 -10.09 6.01
CA SER A 58 -7.21 -10.54 4.81
C SER A 58 -8.21 -9.48 4.34
N PRO A 59 -8.42 -9.32 3.02
CA PRO A 59 -9.47 -8.45 2.50
C PRO A 59 -10.87 -8.94 2.92
N ILE A 60 -11.75 -8.02 3.26
CA ILE A 60 -13.13 -8.25 3.69
C ILE A 60 -14.16 -7.96 2.59
N LEU A 61 -13.79 -7.19 1.55
CA LEU A 61 -14.68 -6.83 0.43
C LEU A 61 -14.45 -7.67 -0.83
N GLY A 62 -13.56 -8.66 -0.78
CA GLY A 62 -13.13 -9.46 -1.93
C GLY A 62 -12.22 -8.71 -2.91
N PHE A 63 -11.89 -9.37 -4.02
CA PHE A 63 -10.98 -8.84 -5.05
C PHE A 63 -11.72 -8.48 -6.33
N ILE A 64 -11.12 -7.56 -7.10
CA ILE A 64 -11.42 -7.32 -8.52
C ILE A 64 -10.40 -8.12 -9.32
N ASN A 65 -10.85 -8.94 -10.26
CA ASN A 65 -9.94 -9.57 -11.21
C ASN A 65 -9.68 -8.62 -12.38
N PHE A 66 -8.42 -8.27 -12.60
CA PHE A 66 -7.98 -7.44 -13.70
C PHE A 66 -6.85 -8.17 -14.43
N GLU A 67 -7.10 -8.61 -15.67
CA GLU A 67 -6.13 -9.33 -16.50
C GLU A 67 -5.52 -10.56 -15.80
N GLY A 68 -6.32 -11.28 -15.01
CA GLY A 68 -5.86 -12.45 -14.25
C GLY A 68 -5.14 -12.12 -12.93
N VAL A 69 -5.00 -10.84 -12.58
CA VAL A 69 -4.45 -10.36 -11.31
C VAL A 69 -5.57 -9.96 -10.37
N ASN A 70 -5.50 -10.41 -9.12
CA ASN A 70 -6.44 -10.01 -8.09
C ASN A 70 -6.00 -8.68 -7.47
N ILE A 71 -6.83 -7.64 -7.64
CA ILE A 71 -6.61 -6.29 -7.12
C ILE A 71 -7.63 -6.01 -6.02
N LEU A 72 -7.22 -5.25 -5.01
CA LEU A 72 -8.11 -4.79 -3.95
C LEU A 72 -9.13 -3.78 -4.47
N LYS A 73 -10.35 -3.82 -3.92
CA LYS A 73 -11.33 -2.75 -4.13
C LYS A 73 -10.80 -1.44 -3.57
N VAL A 74 -11.19 -0.30 -4.13
CA VAL A 74 -10.73 1.03 -3.68
C VAL A 74 -10.96 1.22 -2.17
N ALA A 75 -12.09 0.78 -1.65
CA ALA A 75 -12.39 0.82 -0.22
C ALA A 75 -11.38 0.04 0.67
N GLU A 76 -10.88 -1.11 0.21
CA GLU A 76 -9.82 -1.86 0.92
C GLU A 76 -8.49 -1.10 0.91
N ILE A 77 -8.15 -0.51 -0.24
CA ILE A 77 -6.94 0.32 -0.39
C ILE A 77 -7.04 1.54 0.53
N THR A 78 -8.21 2.16 0.62
CA THR A 78 -8.46 3.31 1.48
C THR A 78 -8.26 2.95 2.96
N ALA A 79 -8.78 1.80 3.40
CA ALA A 79 -8.55 1.31 4.75
C ALA A 79 -7.06 1.02 5.02
N MET A 80 -6.32 0.48 4.05
CA MET A 80 -4.86 0.31 4.16
C MET A 80 -4.13 1.65 4.30
N LYS A 81 -4.55 2.68 3.56
CA LYS A 81 -3.99 4.04 3.68
C LYS A 81 -4.29 4.65 5.05
N ALA A 82 -5.52 4.53 5.54
CA ALA A 82 -5.91 4.99 6.87
C ALA A 82 -5.07 4.34 7.98
N GLN A 83 -4.86 3.02 7.90
CA GLN A 83 -4.01 2.29 8.84
C GLN A 83 -2.52 2.69 8.75
N THR A 84 -2.04 3.00 7.54
CA THR A 84 -0.64 3.39 7.32
C THR A 84 -0.36 4.81 7.82
N LEU A 85 -1.29 5.76 7.63
CA LEU A 85 -1.19 7.10 8.25
C LEU A 85 -1.05 7.01 9.77
N GLY A 86 -1.75 6.05 10.39
CA GLY A 86 -1.62 5.64 11.79
C GLY A 86 -0.19 5.49 12.29
N ARG A 87 0.72 5.04 11.42
CA ARG A 87 2.04 4.51 11.78
C ARG A 87 3.19 5.25 11.11
N ARG A 88 3.05 5.58 9.82
CA ARG A 88 4.10 6.19 9.00
C ARG A 88 3.47 7.15 7.98
N PRO A 89 3.13 8.39 8.40
CA PRO A 89 2.61 9.38 7.47
C PRO A 89 3.67 9.77 6.43
N VAL A 90 3.37 9.56 5.15
CA VAL A 90 4.11 10.15 4.03
C VAL A 90 3.17 10.97 3.17
N LEU A 91 3.65 12.06 2.57
CA LEU A 91 2.82 12.99 1.76
C LEU A 91 1.98 12.26 0.70
N LYS A 92 2.53 11.20 0.09
CA LYS A 92 1.83 10.39 -0.91
C LYS A 92 0.53 9.77 -0.35
N ASP A 93 0.52 9.31 0.89
CA ASP A 93 -0.67 8.69 1.50
C ASP A 93 -1.79 9.71 1.72
N TYR A 94 -1.45 10.95 2.09
CA TYR A 94 -2.42 12.05 2.17
C TYR A 94 -3.00 12.41 0.80
N ILE A 95 -2.15 12.46 -0.22
CA ILE A 95 -2.58 12.74 -1.60
C ILE A 95 -3.50 11.64 -2.11
N ASP A 96 -3.13 10.37 -1.91
CA ASP A 96 -3.94 9.22 -2.32
C ASP A 96 -5.33 9.26 -1.64
N LEU A 97 -5.38 9.51 -0.33
CA LEU A 97 -6.65 9.65 0.40
C LEU A 97 -7.47 10.86 -0.09
N TYR A 98 -6.82 12.00 -0.32
CA TYR A 98 -7.50 13.19 -0.86
C TYR A 98 -8.22 12.88 -2.17
N PHE A 99 -7.54 12.24 -3.13
CA PHE A 99 -8.15 11.89 -4.41
C PHE A 99 -9.26 10.85 -4.24
N ILE A 100 -9.07 9.82 -3.40
CA ILE A 100 -10.09 8.81 -3.14
C ILE A 100 -11.38 9.46 -2.61
N LEU A 101 -11.26 10.35 -1.62
CA LEU A 101 -12.40 11.03 -0.98
C LEU A 101 -13.03 12.07 -1.92
N ARG A 102 -12.21 12.85 -2.63
CA ARG A 102 -12.65 13.89 -3.58
C ARG A 102 -13.48 13.30 -4.72
N GLU A 103 -13.02 12.20 -5.30
CA GLU A 103 -13.70 11.49 -6.39
C GLU A 103 -14.87 10.62 -5.89
N LYS A 104 -15.17 10.67 -4.58
CA LYS A 104 -16.32 10.00 -3.94
C LYS A 104 -16.34 8.48 -4.11
N TYR A 105 -15.17 7.84 -4.20
CA TYR A 105 -15.09 6.38 -4.19
C TYR A 105 -15.54 5.79 -2.84
N ILE A 106 -15.30 6.53 -1.76
CA ILE A 106 -15.74 6.25 -0.39
C ILE A 106 -15.67 7.57 0.39
N ASP A 107 -16.47 7.72 1.44
CA ASP A 107 -16.41 8.87 2.34
C ASP A 107 -15.60 8.55 3.61
N LEU A 108 -15.43 9.55 4.48
CA LEU A 108 -14.62 9.42 5.69
C LEU A 108 -15.21 8.42 6.69
N ASN A 109 -16.53 8.42 6.84
CA ASN A 109 -17.24 7.49 7.73
C ASN A 109 -17.10 6.05 7.21
N GLY A 110 -17.33 5.80 5.92
CA GLY A 110 -17.14 4.49 5.31
C GLY A 110 -15.70 4.02 5.39
N THR A 111 -14.73 4.94 5.29
CA THR A 111 -13.31 4.62 5.48
C THR A 111 -13.05 4.09 6.90
N ILE A 112 -13.57 4.79 7.92
CA ILE A 112 -13.46 4.38 9.33
C ILE A 112 -14.16 3.03 9.54
N ASP A 113 -15.39 2.86 9.05
CA ASP A 113 -16.16 1.63 9.21
C ASP A 113 -15.42 0.40 8.66
N ILE A 114 -14.80 0.52 7.49
CA ILE A 114 -14.09 -0.58 6.84
C ILE A 114 -12.77 -0.85 7.56
N ALA A 115 -12.05 0.19 7.96
CA ALA A 115 -10.81 0.05 8.71
C ALA A 115 -11.05 -0.59 10.10
N GLU A 116 -12.08 -0.19 10.83
CA GLU A 116 -12.46 -0.79 12.11
C GLU A 116 -12.87 -2.26 11.94
N LYS A 117 -13.66 -2.60 10.93
CA LYS A 117 -14.02 -4.00 10.64
C LYS A 117 -12.81 -4.85 10.30
N LYS A 118 -11.85 -4.30 9.54
CA LYS A 118 -10.68 -5.03 9.04
C LYS A 118 -9.58 -5.20 10.09
N TYR A 119 -9.26 -4.14 10.83
CA TYR A 119 -8.12 -4.09 11.73
C TYR A 119 -8.52 -4.24 13.21
N LYS A 120 -9.80 -4.09 13.54
CA LYS A 120 -10.32 -4.20 14.92
C LYS A 120 -9.52 -3.32 15.86
N ASP A 121 -9.00 -3.88 16.95
CA ASP A 121 -8.23 -3.17 17.98
C ASP A 121 -6.91 -2.56 17.45
N GLU A 122 -6.44 -2.94 16.25
CA GLU A 122 -5.26 -2.33 15.62
C GLU A 122 -5.55 -1.02 14.89
N PHE A 123 -6.82 -0.59 14.79
CA PHE A 123 -7.20 0.69 14.20
C PHE A 123 -8.02 1.54 15.17
N ASN A 124 -7.80 2.85 15.13
CA ASN A 124 -8.52 3.81 15.95
C ASN A 124 -8.97 4.99 15.07
N GLY A 125 -10.27 5.07 14.79
CA GLY A 125 -10.83 6.11 13.92
C GLY A 125 -10.55 7.53 14.42
N ARG A 126 -10.55 7.75 15.74
CA ARG A 126 -10.22 9.06 16.31
C ARG A 126 -8.77 9.46 16.02
N LEU A 127 -7.81 8.56 16.24
CA LEU A 127 -6.40 8.84 15.95
C LEU A 127 -6.18 9.10 14.46
N PHE A 128 -6.85 8.35 13.59
CA PHE A 128 -6.82 8.59 12.14
C PHE A 128 -7.30 10.01 11.79
N LEU A 129 -8.42 10.46 12.36
CA LEU A 129 -8.93 11.82 12.14
C LEU A 129 -7.98 12.91 12.66
N GLU A 130 -7.38 12.70 13.84
CA GLU A 130 -6.36 13.61 14.40
C GLU A 130 -5.12 13.70 13.48
N GLN A 131 -4.74 12.61 12.83
CA GLN A 131 -3.61 12.59 11.89
C GLN A 131 -3.90 13.28 10.55
N LEU A 132 -5.16 13.34 10.13
CA LEU A 132 -5.55 14.07 8.91
C LEU A 132 -5.38 15.59 9.06
N ILE A 133 -5.55 16.11 10.27
CA ILE A 133 -5.38 17.55 10.57
C ILE A 133 -3.93 17.89 10.96
N TYR A 134 -3.13 16.90 11.34
CA TYR A 134 -1.76 17.10 11.79
C TYR A 134 -0.75 17.04 10.64
N LEU A 135 -0.65 18.14 9.88
CA LEU A 135 0.27 18.26 8.74
C LEU A 135 1.68 18.78 9.11
N ARG A 136 1.97 19.02 10.39
CA ARG A 136 3.25 19.62 10.83
C ARG A 136 4.46 18.71 10.59
N ASP A 137 4.27 17.41 10.54
CA ASP A 137 5.34 16.42 10.33
C ASP A 137 5.56 16.06 8.86
N VAL A 138 4.65 16.50 7.97
CA VAL A 138 4.85 16.38 6.53
C VAL A 138 5.75 17.55 6.11
N GLY A 139 7.04 17.28 5.97
CA GLY A 139 8.06 18.29 5.68
C GLY A 139 7.66 19.30 4.60
N LYS A 140 8.14 20.55 4.72
CA LYS A 140 7.80 21.69 3.85
C LYS A 140 7.52 21.25 2.41
N ILE A 141 6.27 21.44 1.98
CA ILE A 141 5.86 21.30 0.58
C ILE A 141 6.53 22.44 -0.20
N THR A 142 7.77 22.25 -0.66
CA THR A 142 8.36 23.15 -1.64
C THR A 142 7.81 22.75 -3.00
N CYS A 143 6.74 23.42 -3.43
CA CYS A 143 6.39 23.45 -4.84
C CYS A 143 7.58 24.04 -5.60
N VAL A 144 8.33 23.18 -6.30
CA VAL A 144 9.32 23.68 -7.26
C VAL A 144 8.50 24.25 -8.42
N PRO A 145 8.59 25.55 -8.73
CA PRO A 145 7.88 26.10 -9.87
C PRO A 145 8.47 25.45 -11.12
N THR A 146 7.67 24.70 -11.85
CA THR A 146 7.96 24.32 -13.24
C THR A 146 8.13 25.61 -14.04
N ARG A 147 9.34 25.83 -14.56
CA ARG A 147 9.62 26.80 -15.61
C ARG A 147 9.05 26.33 -16.94
#